data_AF-A0A2D7H2T8-F1
#
_entry.id   AF-A0A2D7H2T8-F1
#
_cell.length_a   1.000
_cell.length_b   1.000
_cell.length_c   1.000
_cell.angle_alpha   90.00
_cell.angle_beta   90.00
_cell.angle_gamma   90.00
#
_symmetry.space_group_name_H-M   'P 1'
#
loop_
_entity.id
_entity.type
_entity.pdbx_description
1 polymer ?
#
loop_
_entity_poly.entity_id
_entity_poly.type
_entity_poly.pdbx_seq_one_letter_code
_entity_poly.pdbx_strand_id
1 'polypeptide(L)'
;MSKQSNEDKQVFTTGEAAKICNVSQQTIIRCFDNGRLQGFKVPGSRFRRIPRAELLRFMHENNMETSRLGSACLQVLVIGLENDSVDIVIKTYSMGHKVNIAHANDAWSAGFVARECKPSLILIDPSIEGLDKRAIIASLSGKNGSAPKVISIKNNYQNGVNMQPHEADSKEVIKQAVQQLLTA
;
A
#
# COMPACT_ATOMS: atom_id res chain seq x y z
N MET A 1 16.62 20.69 -8.58
CA MET A 1 16.36 20.09 -7.26
C MET A 1 15.15 19.18 -7.38
N SER A 2 15.38 17.87 -7.35
CA SER A 2 14.36 16.84 -7.55
C SER A 2 13.32 16.90 -6.42
N LYS A 3 12.05 17.18 -6.73
CA LYS A 3 10.94 17.02 -5.79
C LYS A 3 10.77 15.53 -5.51
N GLN A 4 11.21 15.08 -4.35
CA GLN A 4 10.92 13.72 -3.89
C GLN A 4 9.42 13.63 -3.58
N SER A 5 8.73 12.62 -4.11
CA SER A 5 7.31 12.38 -3.85
C SER A 5 7.11 12.12 -2.34
N ASN A 6 6.03 12.66 -1.78
CA ASN A 6 5.72 12.52 -0.35
C ASN A 6 5.38 11.08 0.06
N GLU A 7 5.13 10.19 -0.91
CA GLU A 7 4.69 8.81 -0.72
C GLU A 7 5.78 7.95 -0.04
N ASP A 8 7.04 8.09 -0.46
CA ASP A 8 8.16 7.27 0.05
C ASP A 8 8.99 7.98 1.14
N LYS A 9 8.70 9.25 1.43
CA LYS A 9 9.51 10.06 2.35
C LYS A 9 9.26 9.67 3.81
N GLN A 10 10.32 9.27 4.49
CA GLN A 10 10.26 8.78 5.88
C GLN A 10 10.44 9.88 6.95
N VAL A 11 11.04 11.01 6.59
CA VAL A 11 11.32 12.11 7.53
C VAL A 11 11.01 13.45 6.89
N PHE A 12 10.20 14.25 7.58
CA PHE A 12 9.73 15.56 7.12
C PHE A 12 10.38 16.69 7.91
N THR A 13 10.62 17.82 7.24
CA THR A 13 10.92 19.10 7.89
C THR A 13 9.64 19.75 8.42
N THR A 14 9.77 20.74 9.30
CA THR A 14 8.61 21.49 9.81
C THR A 14 7.82 22.19 8.70
N GLY A 15 8.50 22.65 7.66
CA GLY A 15 7.85 23.30 6.51
C GLY A 15 7.07 22.32 5.64
N GLU A 16 7.59 21.11 5.48
CA GLU A 16 6.91 20.04 4.74
C GLU A 16 5.70 19.53 5.52
N ALA A 17 5.88 19.22 6.80
CA ALA A 17 4.78 18.80 7.68
C ALA A 17 3.66 19.86 7.73
N ALA A 18 4.01 21.15 7.77
CA ALA A 18 3.04 22.24 7.75
C ALA A 18 2.18 22.25 6.47
N LYS A 19 2.82 22.04 5.31
CA LYS A 19 2.10 21.93 4.02
C LYS A 19 1.17 20.73 3.98
N ILE A 20 1.62 19.59 4.51
CA ILE A 20 0.80 18.37 4.54
C ILE A 20 -0.39 18.52 5.47
N CYS A 21 -0.17 19.00 6.70
CA CYS A 21 -1.22 19.20 7.70
C CYS A 21 -2.10 20.43 7.44
N ASN A 22 -1.81 21.22 6.40
CA ASN A 22 -2.52 22.47 6.07
C ASN A 22 -2.58 23.45 7.25
N VAL A 23 -1.47 23.61 7.97
CA VAL A 23 -1.32 24.55 9.10
C VAL A 23 -0.07 25.40 8.92
N SER A 24 0.07 26.45 9.73
CA SER A 24 1.30 27.25 9.71
C SER A 24 2.52 26.44 10.19
N GLN A 25 3.71 26.79 9.69
CA GLN A 25 4.96 26.19 10.19
C GLN A 25 5.15 26.43 11.69
N GLN A 26 4.68 27.57 12.22
CA GLN A 26 4.72 27.88 13.64
C GLN A 26 3.82 26.95 14.47
N THR A 27 2.67 26.54 13.92
CA THR A 27 1.79 25.54 14.54
C THR A 27 2.54 24.22 14.72
N ILE A 28 3.21 23.73 13.67
CA ILE A 28 4.02 22.50 13.74
C ILE A 28 5.18 22.64 14.74
N ILE A 29 5.89 23.77 14.72
CA ILE A 29 6.99 24.04 15.67
C ILE A 29 6.49 23.99 17.11
N ARG A 30 5.37 24.68 17.41
CA ARG A 30 4.77 24.70 18.75
C ARG A 30 4.29 23.32 19.19
N CYS A 31 3.63 22.58 18.31
CA CYS A 31 3.21 21.21 18.60
C CYS A 31 4.42 20.30 18.87
N PHE A 32 5.53 20.49 18.16
CA PHE A 32 6.76 19.74 18.37
C PHE A 32 7.41 20.09 19.71
N ASP A 33 7.61 21.37 19.99
CA ASP A 33 8.32 21.82 21.20
C ASP A 33 7.53 21.49 22.48
N ASN A 34 6.20 21.43 22.40
CA ASN A 34 5.32 21.03 23.50
C ASN A 34 5.09 19.51 23.56
N GLY A 35 5.79 18.71 22.74
CA GLY A 35 5.73 17.25 22.76
C GLY A 35 4.48 16.61 22.13
N ARG A 36 3.53 17.41 21.60
CA ARG A 36 2.33 16.91 20.90
C ARG A 36 2.66 16.25 19.56
N LEU A 37 3.75 16.68 18.91
CA LEU A 37 4.27 16.08 17.69
C LEU A 37 5.70 15.61 17.96
N GLN A 38 5.96 14.31 17.99
CA GLN A 38 7.29 13.83 18.33
C GLN A 38 8.22 13.80 17.11
N GLY A 39 9.50 13.78 17.40
CA GLY A 39 10.58 13.67 16.44
C GLY A 39 11.89 14.11 17.10
N PHE A 40 12.87 14.49 16.29
CA PHE A 40 14.20 14.82 16.80
C PHE A 40 14.72 16.14 16.24
N LYS A 41 15.64 16.76 16.96
CA LYS A 41 16.43 17.89 16.47
C LYS A 41 17.71 17.36 15.84
N VAL A 42 18.13 17.96 14.75
CA VAL A 42 19.40 17.60 14.09
C VAL A 42 20.55 18.02 15.01
N PRO A 43 21.53 17.15 15.30
CA PRO A 43 22.69 17.51 16.11
C PRO A 43 23.40 18.77 15.59
N GLY A 44 23.74 19.69 16.49
CA GLY A 44 24.38 20.97 16.13
C GLY A 44 23.46 21.98 15.41
N SER A 45 22.15 21.72 15.33
CA SER A 45 21.19 22.61 14.66
C SER A 45 19.89 22.76 15.43
N ARG A 46 19.18 23.87 15.17
CA ARG A 46 17.81 24.12 15.64
C ARG A 46 16.73 23.44 14.78
N PHE A 47 17.12 22.79 13.69
CA PHE A 47 16.18 22.17 12.76
C PHE A 47 15.57 20.90 13.34
N ARG A 48 14.25 20.78 13.19
CA ARG A 48 13.47 19.63 13.63
C ARG A 48 13.26 18.68 12.45
N ARG A 49 13.12 17.40 12.77
CA ARG A 49 12.83 16.31 11.86
C ARG A 49 11.70 15.49 12.45
N ILE A 50 10.67 15.26 11.64
CA ILE A 50 9.42 14.63 12.03
C ILE A 50 9.32 13.32 11.26
N PRO A 51 9.44 12.15 11.92
CA PRO A 51 9.22 10.86 11.28
C PRO A 51 7.81 10.75 10.69
N ARG A 52 7.66 10.00 9.60
CA ARG A 52 6.38 9.77 8.92
C ARG A 52 5.32 9.20 9.88
N ALA A 53 5.67 8.18 10.66
CA ALA A 53 4.78 7.55 11.62
C ALA A 53 4.25 8.54 12.66
N GLU A 54 5.11 9.42 13.18
CA GLU A 54 4.73 10.47 14.13
C GLU A 54 3.82 11.52 13.51
N LEU A 55 4.08 11.90 12.25
CA LEU A 55 3.23 12.83 11.52
C LEU A 55 1.84 12.24 11.27
N LEU A 56 1.76 10.94 10.88
CA LEU A 56 0.49 10.23 10.74
C LEU A 56 -0.28 10.16 12.07
N ARG A 57 0.39 9.81 13.17
CA ARG A 57 -0.23 9.76 14.50
C ARG A 57 -0.81 11.13 14.87
N PHE A 58 -0.02 12.19 14.72
CA PHE A 58 -0.45 13.55 14.99
C PHE A 58 -1.65 13.96 14.12
N MET A 59 -1.65 13.62 12.84
CA MET A 59 -2.77 13.90 11.94
C MET A 59 -4.04 13.18 12.39
N HIS A 60 -3.94 11.90 12.78
CA HIS A 60 -5.07 11.11 13.29
C HIS A 60 -5.63 11.69 14.60
N GLU A 61 -4.77 11.99 15.57
CA GLU A 61 -5.17 12.58 16.87
C GLU A 61 -5.87 13.94 16.73
N ASN A 62 -5.58 14.68 15.64
CA ASN A 62 -6.15 16.00 15.40
C ASN A 62 -7.21 16.00 14.27
N ASN A 63 -7.71 14.83 13.86
CA ASN A 63 -8.74 14.67 12.81
C ASN A 63 -8.36 15.36 11.48
N MET A 64 -7.09 15.27 11.08
CA MET A 64 -6.58 15.82 9.82
C MET A 64 -6.61 14.79 8.69
N GLU A 65 -6.80 15.26 7.46
CA GLU A 65 -6.83 14.43 6.25
C GLU A 65 -5.44 13.84 5.94
N THR A 66 -5.26 12.52 6.10
CA THR A 66 -3.98 11.81 5.88
C THR A 66 -3.66 11.52 4.41
N SER A 67 -4.61 11.74 3.50
CA SER A 67 -4.46 11.51 2.05
C SER A 67 -3.24 12.22 1.46
N ARG A 68 -2.89 13.41 1.99
CA ARG A 68 -1.80 14.29 1.55
C ARG A 68 -0.40 13.79 1.90
N LEU A 69 -0.30 12.90 2.89
CA LEU A 69 0.95 12.21 3.20
C LEU A 69 1.14 10.97 2.29
N GLY A 70 0.18 10.71 1.39
CA GLY A 70 -0.06 9.38 0.85
C GLY A 70 -0.70 8.56 1.96
N SER A 71 -2.03 8.43 1.95
CA SER A 71 -2.61 7.24 2.58
C SER A 71 -1.91 6.04 1.95
N ALA A 72 -1.55 5.02 2.73
CA ALA A 72 -1.07 3.75 2.20
C ALA A 72 -2.22 3.15 1.37
N CYS A 73 -2.34 3.62 0.13
CA CYS A 73 -3.33 3.15 -0.81
C CYS A 73 -2.85 1.76 -1.17
N LEU A 74 -3.57 0.74 -0.71
CA LEU A 74 -3.23 -0.63 -1.04
C LEU A 74 -3.38 -0.78 -2.56
N GLN A 75 -2.26 -0.91 -3.26
CA GLN A 75 -2.22 -1.17 -4.70
C GLN A 75 -2.25 -2.69 -4.86
N VAL A 76 -3.34 -3.21 -5.43
CA VAL A 76 -3.52 -4.64 -5.71
C VAL A 76 -3.48 -4.84 -7.21
N LEU A 77 -2.66 -5.77 -7.68
CA LEU A 77 -2.67 -6.24 -9.06
C LEU A 77 -3.26 -7.64 -9.12
N VAL A 78 -4.31 -7.81 -9.91
CA VAL A 78 -4.98 -9.08 -10.16
C VAL A 78 -4.63 -9.54 -11.57
N ILE A 79 -4.15 -10.78 -11.71
CA ILE A 79 -3.67 -11.31 -12.98
C ILE A 79 -4.43 -12.60 -13.33
N GLY A 80 -5.21 -12.56 -14.41
CA GLY A 80 -5.90 -13.73 -14.98
C GLY A 80 -7.06 -14.30 -14.17
N LEU A 81 -7.47 -13.63 -13.07
CA LEU A 81 -8.60 -14.06 -12.25
C LEU A 81 -9.90 -13.35 -12.69
N GLU A 82 -11.05 -13.87 -12.26
CA GLU A 82 -12.33 -13.20 -12.50
C GLU A 82 -12.42 -11.89 -11.69
N ASN A 83 -12.43 -10.77 -12.41
CA ASN A 83 -12.31 -9.43 -11.83
C ASN A 83 -13.38 -9.14 -10.77
N ASP A 84 -14.67 -9.39 -11.07
CA ASP A 84 -15.77 -8.98 -10.19
C ASP A 84 -15.75 -9.71 -8.85
N SER A 85 -15.55 -11.03 -8.87
CA SER A 85 -15.50 -11.88 -7.67
C SER A 85 -14.34 -11.49 -6.75
N VAL A 86 -13.15 -11.27 -7.31
CA VAL A 86 -11.95 -10.91 -6.54
C VAL A 86 -12.03 -9.47 -6.03
N ASP A 87 -12.53 -8.54 -6.84
CA ASP A 87 -12.69 -7.14 -6.46
C ASP A 87 -13.62 -6.96 -5.27
N ILE A 88 -14.75 -7.68 -5.25
CA ILE A 88 -15.70 -7.65 -4.12
C ILE A 88 -14.99 -8.10 -2.85
N VAL A 89 -14.28 -9.23 -2.89
CA VAL A 89 -13.57 -9.79 -1.73
C VAL A 89 -12.53 -8.79 -1.21
N ILE A 90 -11.70 -8.22 -2.08
CA ILE A 90 -10.70 -7.22 -1.68
C ILE A 90 -11.37 -6.02 -1.04
N LYS A 91 -12.39 -5.44 -1.68
CA LYS A 91 -13.10 -4.24 -1.21
C LYS A 91 -13.80 -4.48 0.13
N THR A 92 -14.40 -5.66 0.33
CA THR A 92 -15.03 -6.04 1.60
C THR A 92 -14.02 -6.09 2.74
N TYR A 93 -12.83 -6.63 2.52
CA TYR A 93 -11.82 -6.75 3.59
C TYR A 93 -10.92 -5.52 3.75
N SER A 94 -11.08 -4.53 2.88
CA SER A 94 -10.38 -3.25 2.96
C SER A 94 -11.29 -2.08 3.33
N MET A 95 -12.47 -2.35 3.92
CA MET A 95 -13.39 -1.30 4.35
C MET A 95 -12.70 -0.27 5.26
N GLY A 96 -12.89 1.02 4.97
CA GLY A 96 -12.23 2.12 5.69
C GLY A 96 -10.82 2.46 5.21
N HIS A 97 -10.26 1.70 4.26
CA HIS A 97 -8.96 1.97 3.65
C HIS A 97 -9.10 2.31 2.16
N LYS A 98 -8.17 3.12 1.64
CA LYS A 98 -8.11 3.40 0.20
C LYS A 98 -7.43 2.22 -0.50
N VAL A 99 -8.11 1.62 -1.47
CA VAL A 99 -7.58 0.51 -2.28
C VAL A 99 -7.74 0.84 -3.75
N ASN A 100 -6.71 0.53 -4.53
CA ASN A 100 -6.74 0.61 -5.98
C ASN A 100 -6.47 -0.80 -6.53
N ILE A 101 -7.36 -1.29 -7.39
CA ILE A 101 -7.25 -2.61 -7.98
C ILE A 101 -6.99 -2.44 -9.47
N ALA A 102 -5.86 -2.96 -9.93
CA ALA A 102 -5.50 -3.03 -11.32
C ALA A 102 -5.60 -4.48 -11.81
N HIS A 103 -5.93 -4.63 -13.09
CA HIS A 103 -6.16 -5.93 -13.72
C HIS A 103 -5.23 -6.13 -14.91
N ALA A 104 -4.77 -7.36 -15.08
CA ALA A 104 -4.04 -7.83 -16.25
C ALA A 104 -4.50 -9.24 -16.63
N ASN A 105 -4.47 -9.57 -17.92
CA ASN A 105 -4.98 -10.85 -18.42
C ASN A 105 -3.86 -11.82 -18.81
N ASP A 106 -2.62 -11.36 -18.86
CA ASP A 106 -1.46 -12.13 -19.33
C ASP A 106 -0.17 -11.61 -18.68
N ALA A 107 0.94 -12.35 -18.85
CA ALA A 107 2.23 -12.00 -18.24
C ALA A 107 2.84 -10.69 -18.77
N TRP A 108 2.60 -10.36 -20.04
CA TRP A 108 3.14 -9.17 -20.68
C TRP A 108 2.46 -7.90 -20.14
N SER A 109 1.13 -7.86 -20.18
CA SER A 109 0.35 -6.76 -19.62
C SER A 109 0.55 -6.64 -18.11
N ALA A 110 0.66 -7.77 -17.39
CA ALA A 110 0.95 -7.78 -15.95
C ALA A 110 2.27 -7.07 -15.62
N GLY A 111 3.34 -7.33 -16.37
CA GLY A 111 4.63 -6.66 -16.14
C GLY A 111 4.57 -5.15 -16.34
N PHE A 112 3.85 -4.69 -17.37
CA PHE A 112 3.65 -3.26 -17.64
C PHE A 112 2.86 -2.58 -16.52
N VAL A 113 1.69 -3.14 -16.17
CA VAL A 113 0.81 -2.61 -15.12
C VAL A 113 1.51 -2.62 -13.76
N ALA A 114 2.23 -3.71 -13.42
CA ALA A 114 2.95 -3.83 -12.16
C ALA A 114 3.99 -2.71 -11.98
N ARG A 115 4.63 -2.27 -13.06
CA ARG A 115 5.63 -1.20 -13.01
C ARG A 115 4.99 0.19 -12.84
N GLU A 116 3.79 0.38 -13.38
CA GLU A 116 3.03 1.62 -13.26
C GLU A 116 2.40 1.76 -11.87
N CYS A 117 1.66 0.74 -11.41
CA CYS A 117 0.90 0.82 -10.15
C CYS A 117 1.72 0.48 -8.90
N LYS A 118 2.90 -0.14 -9.05
CA LYS A 118 3.78 -0.57 -7.94
C LYS A 118 2.99 -1.32 -6.85
N PRO A 119 2.43 -2.49 -7.18
CA PRO A 119 1.50 -3.18 -6.31
C PRO A 119 2.19 -3.64 -5.02
N SER A 120 1.48 -3.57 -3.90
CA SER A 120 1.90 -4.19 -2.63
C SER A 120 1.38 -5.63 -2.52
N LEU A 121 0.30 -5.94 -3.23
CA LEU A 121 -0.28 -7.28 -3.34
C LEU A 121 -0.46 -7.65 -4.82
N ILE A 122 -0.03 -8.86 -5.19
CA ILE A 122 -0.27 -9.43 -6.52
C ILE A 122 -1.00 -10.76 -6.36
N LEU A 123 -2.17 -10.88 -6.98
CA LEU A 123 -2.96 -12.10 -7.05
C LEU A 123 -2.83 -12.69 -8.46
N ILE A 124 -2.44 -13.96 -8.55
CA ILE A 124 -2.10 -14.62 -9.80
C ILE A 124 -2.98 -15.86 -10.01
N ASP A 125 -3.63 -15.97 -11.16
CA ASP A 125 -4.13 -17.26 -11.64
C ASP A 125 -2.94 -18.13 -12.11
N PRO A 126 -2.73 -19.32 -11.51
CA PRO A 126 -1.61 -20.20 -11.88
C PRO A 126 -1.70 -20.78 -13.30
N SER A 127 -2.83 -20.63 -13.99
CA SER A 127 -2.99 -21.05 -15.40
C SER A 127 -2.33 -20.07 -16.38
N ILE A 128 -2.00 -18.84 -15.97
CA ILE A 128 -1.32 -17.87 -16.81
C ILE A 128 0.16 -18.24 -16.94
N GLU A 129 0.56 -18.59 -18.17
CA GLU A 129 1.93 -18.92 -18.51
C GLU A 129 2.86 -17.68 -18.43
N GLY A 130 4.15 -17.92 -18.17
CA GLY A 130 5.17 -16.87 -18.16
C GLY A 130 5.26 -16.04 -16.87
N LEU A 131 4.46 -16.35 -15.84
CA LEU A 131 4.53 -15.71 -14.53
C LEU A 131 5.37 -16.53 -13.54
N ASP A 132 6.60 -16.09 -13.26
CA ASP A 132 7.42 -16.63 -12.18
C ASP A 132 7.40 -15.70 -10.96
N LYS A 133 6.91 -16.19 -9.82
CA LYS A 133 6.77 -15.40 -8.58
C LYS A 133 8.10 -14.83 -8.09
N ARG A 134 9.19 -15.61 -8.17
CA ARG A 134 10.51 -15.18 -7.69
C ARG A 134 11.05 -14.07 -8.60
N ALA A 135 10.91 -14.22 -9.91
CA ALA A 135 11.30 -13.22 -10.88
C ALA A 135 10.50 -11.91 -10.71
N ILE A 136 9.19 -12.00 -10.47
CA ILE A 136 8.33 -10.84 -10.20
C ILE A 136 8.79 -10.11 -8.92
N ILE A 137 8.97 -10.84 -7.81
CA ILE A 137 9.44 -10.26 -6.55
C ILE A 137 10.81 -9.61 -6.74
N ALA A 138 11.76 -10.30 -7.37
CA ALA A 138 13.10 -9.78 -7.61
C ALA A 138 13.10 -8.52 -8.50
N SER A 139 12.22 -8.48 -9.50
CA SER A 139 12.13 -7.36 -10.44
C SER A 139 11.46 -6.12 -9.83
N LEU A 140 10.53 -6.31 -8.89
CA LEU A 140 9.77 -5.23 -8.26
C LEU A 140 10.35 -4.78 -6.91
N SER A 141 11.17 -5.60 -6.26
CA SER A 141 11.88 -5.24 -5.04
C SER A 141 13.04 -4.29 -5.35
N GLY A 142 12.77 -2.98 -5.35
CA GLY A 142 13.80 -1.96 -5.50
C GLY A 142 14.75 -1.90 -4.29
N LYS A 143 15.91 -1.26 -4.43
CA LYS A 143 16.98 -1.18 -3.40
C LYS A 143 16.52 -0.67 -2.01
N ASN A 144 15.39 0.02 -1.92
CA ASN A 144 14.80 0.57 -0.68
C ASN A 144 13.28 0.33 -0.56
N GLY A 145 12.68 -0.51 -1.41
CA GLY A 145 11.23 -0.76 -1.41
C GLY A 145 10.88 -2.10 -0.76
N SER A 146 9.69 -2.18 -0.15
CA SER A 146 9.17 -3.47 0.33
C SER A 146 8.79 -4.35 -0.86
N ALA A 147 9.14 -5.63 -0.79
CA ALA A 147 8.77 -6.61 -1.80
C ALA A 147 7.24 -6.77 -1.85
N PRO A 148 6.62 -6.88 -3.06
CA PRO A 148 5.20 -7.17 -3.15
C PRO A 148 4.90 -8.56 -2.59
N LYS A 149 3.76 -8.69 -1.89
CA LYS A 149 3.23 -10.00 -1.53
C LYS A 149 2.60 -10.64 -2.76
N VAL A 150 3.08 -11.81 -3.18
CA VAL A 150 2.59 -12.51 -4.39
C VAL A 150 1.88 -13.80 -4.01
N ILE A 151 0.62 -13.96 -4.40
CA ILE A 151 -0.24 -15.08 -4.03
C ILE A 151 -0.83 -15.70 -5.29
N SER A 152 -0.84 -17.03 -5.37
CA SER A 152 -1.59 -17.73 -6.43
C SER A 152 -2.98 -18.08 -5.93
N ILE A 153 -3.99 -17.78 -6.71
CA ILE A 153 -5.39 -18.13 -6.45
C ILE A 153 -5.82 -19.09 -7.55
N LYS A 154 -6.29 -20.28 -7.19
CA LYS A 154 -6.85 -21.21 -8.18
C LYS A 154 -8.29 -20.82 -8.47
N ASN A 155 -8.61 -20.58 -9.74
CA ASN A 155 -9.96 -20.31 -10.18
C ASN A 155 -10.72 -21.64 -10.33
N ASN A 156 -11.75 -21.86 -9.51
CA ASN A 156 -12.51 -23.12 -9.53
C ASN A 156 -13.73 -23.01 -10.46
N TYR A 157 -13.51 -22.81 -11.76
CA TYR A 157 -14.54 -23.02 -12.78
C TYR A 157 -14.40 -24.42 -13.38
N GLN A 158 -14.76 -25.45 -12.60
CA GLN A 158 -15.11 -26.75 -13.18
C GLN A 158 -16.63 -26.82 -13.26
N ASN A 159 -17.12 -26.82 -14.50
CA ASN A 159 -18.51 -27.00 -14.90
C ASN A 159 -19.23 -28.09 -14.09
N GLY A 160 -20.44 -27.77 -13.63
CA GLY A 160 -21.51 -28.73 -13.37
C GLY A 160 -21.26 -29.76 -12.26
N VAL A 161 -21.95 -29.57 -11.14
CA VAL A 161 -22.25 -30.63 -10.14
C VAL A 161 -21.07 -31.05 -9.24
N ASN A 162 -20.52 -30.12 -8.47
CA ASN A 162 -20.21 -30.32 -7.04
C ASN A 162 -19.55 -29.07 -6.46
N MET A 163 -20.19 -28.43 -5.49
CA MET A 163 -19.61 -27.36 -4.71
C MET A 163 -18.64 -28.00 -3.68
N GLN A 164 -17.33 -27.86 -3.90
CA GLN A 164 -16.29 -28.42 -3.02
C GLN A 164 -15.49 -27.32 -2.28
N PRO A 165 -14.83 -27.65 -1.14
CA PRO A 165 -14.50 -26.73 -0.02
C PRO A 165 -13.49 -25.60 -0.30
N HIS A 166 -12.90 -25.53 -1.49
CA HIS A 166 -11.73 -24.68 -1.76
C HIS A 166 -12.01 -23.20 -2.03
N GLU A 167 -13.26 -22.81 -2.32
CA GLU A 167 -13.58 -21.40 -2.58
C GLU A 167 -13.53 -20.54 -1.29
N ALA A 168 -13.90 -21.14 -0.15
CA ALA A 168 -13.73 -20.54 1.16
C ALA A 168 -12.23 -20.32 1.49
N ASP A 169 -11.38 -21.23 1.03
CA ASP A 169 -9.93 -21.18 1.23
C ASP A 169 -9.31 -20.00 0.45
N SER A 170 -9.67 -19.81 -0.82
CA SER A 170 -9.22 -18.67 -1.63
C SER A 170 -9.65 -17.32 -1.05
N LYS A 171 -10.90 -17.19 -0.59
CA LYS A 171 -11.41 -15.96 0.04
C LYS A 171 -10.70 -15.65 1.34
N GLU A 172 -10.47 -16.67 2.18
CA GLU A 172 -9.76 -16.51 3.45
C GLU A 172 -8.29 -16.13 3.24
N VAL A 173 -7.62 -16.69 2.22
CA VAL A 173 -6.24 -16.32 1.86
C VAL A 173 -6.17 -14.85 1.41
N ILE A 174 -7.09 -14.39 0.54
CA ILE A 174 -7.14 -12.99 0.10
C ILE A 174 -7.38 -12.07 1.30
N LYS A 175 -8.34 -12.41 2.17
CA LYS A 175 -8.63 -11.68 3.41
C LYS A 175 -7.40 -11.54 4.29
N GLN A 176 -6.72 -12.64 4.62
CA GLN A 176 -5.53 -12.63 5.47
C GLN A 176 -4.42 -11.77 4.86
N ALA A 177 -4.26 -11.81 3.53
CA ALA A 177 -3.27 -11.00 2.84
C ALA A 177 -3.58 -9.50 2.89
N VAL A 178 -4.83 -9.12 2.63
CA VAL A 178 -5.29 -7.73 2.71
C VAL A 178 -5.13 -7.21 4.15
N GLN A 179 -5.61 -7.95 5.15
CA GLN A 179 -5.52 -7.55 6.56
C GLN A 179 -4.07 -7.41 7.05
N GLN A 180 -3.17 -8.30 6.61
CA GLN A 180 -1.76 -8.18 6.97
C GLN A 180 -1.11 -6.93 6.36
N LEU A 181 -1.47 -6.57 5.12
CA LEU A 181 -0.90 -5.40 4.45
C LEU A 181 -1.49 -4.08 4.96
N LEU A 182 -2.71 -4.10 5.50
CA LEU A 182 -3.34 -2.92 6.10
C LEU A 182 -2.86 -2.66 7.55
N THR A 183 -2.27 -3.67 8.21
CA THR A 183 -1.73 -3.56 9.57
C THR A 183 -0.21 -3.36 9.64
N ALA A 184 0.49 -3.48 8.50
CA ALA A 184 1.94 -3.29 8.35
C ALA A 184 2.31 -1.83 8.07
#